data_AF-A0A7L4YYM7-F1
#
_entry.id   AF-A0A7L4YYM7-F1
#
_cell.length_a   1.000
_cell.length_b   1.000
_cell.length_c   1.000
_cell.angle_alpha   90.00
_cell.angle_beta   90.00
_cell.angle_gamma   90.00
#
_symmetry.space_group_name_H-M   'P 1'
#
loop_
_entity.id
_entity.type
_entity.pdbx_description
1 polymer ?
#
loop_
_entity_poly.entity_id
_entity_poly.type
_entity_poly.pdbx_seq_one_letter_code
_entity_poly.pdbx_strand_id
1 'polypeptide(L)'
;MHRSLTQGRALPIARYELALEATRRPELRACYDRVGAVFKEQLALMLTAVGSPDPDRHVLSLVAWADGLMFACAAGSFSTEVPNRARIRAGVRELLAGMLGR
;
A
#
# COMPACT_ATOMS: atom_id res chain seq x y z
N MET A 1 5.03 -4.95 -3.63
CA MET A 1 5.62 -5.08 -2.28
C MET A 1 6.96 -5.81 -2.31
N HIS A 2 7.03 -7.15 -2.30
CA HIS A 2 8.30 -7.89 -2.25
C HIS A 2 9.34 -7.40 -3.27
N ARG A 3 8.98 -7.34 -4.55
CA ARG A 3 9.88 -6.90 -5.62
C ARG A 3 10.41 -5.48 -5.37
N SER A 4 9.53 -4.57 -4.99
CA SER A 4 9.88 -3.18 -4.68
C SER A 4 10.87 -3.09 -3.52
N LEU A 5 10.76 -3.95 -2.51
CA LEU A 5 11.68 -3.96 -1.37
C LEU A 5 13.01 -4.66 -1.68
N THR A 6 13.02 -5.71 -2.50
CA THR A 6 14.24 -6.51 -2.77
C THR A 6 15.04 -6.05 -3.99
N GLN A 7 14.39 -5.44 -4.99
CA GLN A 7 15.01 -5.10 -6.28
C GLN A 7 14.99 -3.59 -6.57
N GLY A 8 14.31 -2.78 -5.76
CA GLY A 8 14.07 -1.38 -6.12
C GLY A 8 13.67 -0.51 -4.93
N ARG A 9 14.40 -0.62 -3.81
CA ARG A 9 14.11 0.11 -2.57
C ARG A 9 14.13 1.63 -2.73
N ALA A 10 14.86 2.16 -3.71
CA ALA A 10 14.86 3.59 -4.02
C ALA A 10 13.48 4.11 -4.46
N LEU A 11 12.68 3.30 -5.16
CA LEU A 11 11.36 3.73 -5.66
C LEU A 11 10.34 4.02 -4.55
N PRO A 12 10.11 3.14 -3.55
CA PRO A 12 9.23 3.48 -2.43
C PRO A 12 9.76 4.65 -1.60
N ILE A 13 11.08 4.79 -1.42
CA ILE A 13 11.67 5.96 -0.74
C ILE A 13 11.31 7.25 -1.48
N ALA A 14 11.58 7.32 -2.79
CA ALA A 14 11.23 8.48 -3.62
C ALA A 14 9.72 8.78 -3.60
N ARG A 15 8.87 7.73 -3.54
CA ARG A 15 7.42 7.90 -3.40
C ARG A 15 7.04 8.54 -2.07
N TYR A 16 7.69 8.16 -0.96
CA TYR A 16 7.47 8.78 0.35
C TYR A 16 7.95 10.23 0.39
N GLU A 17 9.13 10.51 -0.17
CA GLU A 17 9.65 11.88 -0.30
C GLU A 17 8.69 12.77 -1.11
N LEU A 18 8.20 12.26 -2.26
CA LEU A 18 7.22 12.95 -3.07
C LEU A 18 5.89 13.16 -2.33
N ALA A 19 5.42 12.15 -1.59
CA ALA A 19 4.19 12.26 -0.80
C ALA A 19 4.30 13.35 0.27
N LEU A 20 5.45 13.43 0.96
CA LEU A 20 5.74 14.46 1.95
C LEU A 20 5.84 15.84 1.30
N GLU A 21 6.53 15.97 0.17
CA GLU A 21 6.65 17.25 -0.53
C GLU A 21 5.32 17.73 -1.12
N ALA A 22 4.47 16.81 -1.57
CA ALA A 22 3.12 17.12 -2.04
C ALA A 22 2.21 17.70 -0.94
N THR A 23 2.56 17.57 0.34
CA THR A 23 1.84 18.27 1.43
C THR A 23 2.16 19.77 1.48
N ARG A 24 3.27 20.19 0.86
CA ARG A 24 3.77 21.57 0.84
C ARG A 24 3.58 22.25 -0.51
N ARG A 25 3.46 21.47 -1.60
CA ARG A 25 3.30 21.96 -2.98
C ARG A 25 2.05 21.39 -3.66
N PRO A 26 0.95 22.16 -3.77
CA PRO A 26 -0.30 21.70 -4.38
C PRO A 26 -0.17 21.16 -5.80
N GLU A 27 0.77 21.67 -6.59
CA GLU A 27 1.01 21.23 -7.97
C GLU A 27 1.49 19.77 -8.01
N LEU A 28 2.31 19.37 -7.03
CA LEU A 28 2.76 17.99 -6.87
C LEU A 28 1.63 17.09 -6.36
N ARG A 29 0.70 17.62 -5.57
CA ARG A 29 -0.44 16.88 -5.03
C ARG A 29 -1.33 16.32 -6.13
N ALA A 30 -1.67 17.13 -7.13
CA ALA A 30 -2.48 16.69 -8.27
C ALA A 30 -1.81 15.57 -9.07
N CYS A 31 -0.48 15.63 -9.23
CA CYS A 31 0.28 14.58 -9.89
C CYS A 31 0.32 13.29 -9.06
N TYR A 32 0.61 13.41 -7.76
CA TYR A 32 0.67 12.29 -6.84
C TYR A 32 -0.66 11.53 -6.77
N ASP A 33 -1.78 12.25 -6.65
CA ASP A 33 -3.11 11.66 -6.55
C ASP A 33 -3.51 10.94 -7.84
N ARG A 34 -3.24 11.54 -9.00
CA ARG A 34 -3.49 10.91 -10.31
C ARG A 34 -2.70 9.62 -10.50
N VAL A 35 -1.43 9.60 -10.12
CA VAL A 35 -0.59 8.39 -10.19
C VAL A 35 -1.09 7.32 -9.21
N GLY A 36 -1.63 7.73 -8.06
CA GLY A 36 -2.21 6.82 -7.06
C GLY A 36 -3.62 6.30 -7.39
N ALA A 37 -4.39 7.01 -8.23
CA ALA A 37 -5.80 6.74 -8.48
C ALA A 37 -6.05 5.35 -9.07
N VAL A 38 -5.32 5.00 -10.14
CA VAL A 38 -5.47 3.71 -10.83
C VAL A 38 -5.32 2.53 -9.87
N PHE A 39 -4.35 2.59 -8.96
CA PHE A 39 -4.16 1.52 -7.98
C PHE A 39 -5.34 1.38 -7.01
N LYS A 40 -5.88 2.50 -6.53
CA LYS A 40 -7.05 2.51 -5.64
C LYS A 40 -8.31 2.00 -6.33
N GLU A 41 -8.52 2.38 -7.58
CA GLU A 41 -9.65 1.89 -8.40
C GLU A 41 -9.60 0.37 -8.60
N GLN A 42 -8.42 -0.17 -8.93
CA GLN A 42 -8.26 -1.62 -9.08
C GLN A 42 -8.48 -2.37 -7.76
N LEU A 43 -8.03 -1.81 -6.62
CA LEU A 43 -8.32 -2.39 -5.31
C LEU A 43 -9.81 -2.35 -4.97
N ALA A 44 -10.51 -1.26 -5.32
CA ALA A 44 -11.96 -1.15 -5.11
C ALA A 44 -12.71 -2.23 -5.89
N LEU A 45 -12.37 -2.42 -7.17
CA LEU A 45 -12.95 -3.48 -8.01
C LEU A 45 -12.71 -4.87 -7.43
N MET A 46 -11.48 -5.14 -6.97
CA MET A 46 -11.14 -6.41 -6.34
C MET A 46 -11.95 -6.65 -5.06
N LEU A 47 -12.04 -5.64 -4.19
CA LEU A 47 -12.76 -5.74 -2.91
C LEU A 47 -14.27 -5.92 -3.12
N THR A 48 -14.84 -5.22 -4.10
CA THR A 48 -16.23 -5.44 -4.53
C THR A 48 -16.44 -6.87 -5.03
N ALA A 49 -15.54 -7.39 -5.86
CA ALA A 49 -15.64 -8.73 -6.42
C ALA A 49 -15.58 -9.85 -5.35
N VAL A 50 -14.88 -9.64 -4.23
CA VAL A 50 -14.83 -10.60 -3.12
C VAL A 50 -15.98 -10.43 -2.12
N GLY A 51 -16.92 -9.52 -2.38
CA GLY A 51 -18.12 -9.29 -1.59
C GLY A 51 -17.87 -8.42 -0.35
N SER A 52 -16.99 -7.43 -0.47
CA SER A 52 -16.78 -6.43 0.58
C SER A 52 -18.07 -5.64 0.87
N PRO A 53 -18.50 -5.53 2.14
CA PRO A 53 -19.68 -4.73 2.51
C PRO A 53 -19.43 -3.21 2.43
N ASP A 54 -18.16 -2.80 2.48
CA ASP A 54 -17.75 -1.39 2.38
C ASP A 54 -16.40 -1.31 1.62
N PRO A 55 -16.42 -1.40 0.27
CA PRO A 55 -15.21 -1.45 -0.56
C PRO A 55 -14.30 -0.24 -0.35
N ASP A 56 -14.82 0.98 -0.25
CA ASP A 56 -14.01 2.19 -0.13
C ASP A 56 -13.26 2.25 1.19
N ARG A 57 -13.93 1.92 2.30
CA ARG A 57 -13.28 1.77 3.61
C ARG A 57 -12.21 0.67 3.59
N HIS A 58 -12.50 -0.46 2.97
CA HIS A 58 -11.56 -1.58 2.90
C HIS A 58 -10.36 -1.28 1.98
N VAL A 59 -10.53 -0.49 0.92
CA VAL A 59 -9.41 0.02 0.11
C VAL A 59 -8.49 0.86 0.99
N LEU A 60 -9.03 1.81 1.75
CA LEU A 60 -8.23 2.66 2.64
C LEU A 60 -7.42 1.81 3.63
N SER A 61 -8.06 0.85 4.29
CA SER A 61 -7.38 -0.01 5.25
C SER A 61 -6.32 -0.91 4.63
N LEU A 62 -6.57 -1.48 3.45
CA LEU A 62 -5.60 -2.31 2.73
C LEU A 62 -4.38 -1.49 2.27
N VAL A 63 -4.62 -0.28 1.75
CA VAL A 63 -3.55 0.66 1.35
C VAL A 63 -2.73 1.07 2.58
N ALA A 64 -3.37 1.43 3.69
CA ALA A 64 -2.68 1.84 4.90
C ALA A 64 -1.78 0.74 5.47
N TRP A 65 -2.27 -0.52 5.49
CA TRP A 65 -1.44 -1.67 5.88
C TRP A 65 -0.25 -1.86 4.93
N ALA A 66 -0.49 -1.79 3.62
CA ALA A 66 0.55 -1.98 2.63
C ALA A 66 1.62 -0.89 2.70
N ASP A 67 1.22 0.37 2.84
CA ASP A 67 2.13 1.50 2.98
C ASP A 67 2.93 1.42 4.28
N GLY A 68 2.31 1.00 5.39
CA GLY A 68 2.99 0.77 6.67
C GLY A 68 4.07 -0.31 6.57
N LEU A 69 3.75 -1.46 5.97
CA LEU A 69 4.72 -2.55 5.76
C LEU A 69 5.86 -2.11 4.83
N MET A 70 5.53 -1.43 3.74
CA MET A 70 6.51 -0.91 2.79
C MET A 70 7.44 0.11 3.45
N PHE A 71 6.92 1.02 4.28
CA PHE A 71 7.70 2.03 4.99
C PHE A 71 8.62 1.38 6.03
N ALA A 72 8.07 0.50 6.87
CA ALA A 72 8.81 -0.19 7.91
C ALA A 72 10.04 -0.94 7.36
N CYS A 73 9.90 -1.56 6.18
CA CYS A 73 10.98 -2.27 5.51
C CYS A 73 11.86 -1.39 4.60
N ALA A 74 11.37 -0.27 4.06
CA ALA A 74 12.14 0.58 3.17
C ALA A 74 12.92 1.69 3.90
N ALA A 75 12.42 2.18 5.03
CA ALA A 75 12.98 3.33 5.74
C ALA A 75 12.93 3.19 7.28
N GLY A 76 12.14 2.25 7.81
CA GLY A 76 11.92 2.09 9.24
C GLY A 76 12.76 0.99 9.91
N SER A 77 12.31 0.61 11.10
CA SER A 77 13.00 -0.32 12.01
C SER A 77 13.14 -1.75 11.50
N PHE A 78 12.41 -2.14 10.45
CA PHE A 78 12.45 -3.47 9.85
C PHE A 78 13.23 -3.48 8.52
N SER A 79 14.12 -2.49 8.32
CA SER A 79 14.83 -2.33 7.04
C SER A 79 15.82 -3.44 6.68
N THR A 80 16.18 -4.29 7.64
CA THR A 80 16.97 -5.52 7.45
C THR A 80 16.11 -6.78 7.36
N GLU A 81 14.80 -6.68 7.62
CA GLU A 81 13.87 -7.80 7.71
C GLU A 81 12.78 -7.74 6.63
N VAL A 82 13.20 -7.76 5.36
CA VAL A 82 12.25 -7.74 4.24
C VAL A 82 11.46 -9.06 4.21
N PRO A 83 10.13 -9.04 4.35
CA PRO A 83 9.34 -10.27 4.37
C PRO A 83 9.34 -10.93 3.00
N ASN A 84 9.49 -12.25 2.99
CA ASN A 84 9.34 -13.04 1.77
C ASN A 84 7.89 -13.00 1.25
N ARG A 85 7.68 -13.47 0.00
CA ARG A 85 6.36 -13.46 -0.65
C ARG A 85 5.29 -14.25 0.13
N ALA A 86 5.68 -15.32 0.82
CA ALA A 86 4.75 -16.15 1.57
C ALA A 86 4.21 -15.40 2.80
N ARG A 87 5.08 -14.70 3.55
CA ARG A 87 4.69 -13.86 4.68
C ARG A 87 3.78 -12.70 4.24
N ILE A 88 4.12 -12.03 3.14
CA ILE A 88 3.25 -10.97 2.60
C ILE A 88 1.86 -11.52 2.25
N ARG A 89 1.80 -12.69 1.60
CA ARG A 89 0.52 -13.33 1.25
C ARG A 89 -0.29 -13.73 2.48
N ALA A 90 0.35 -14.22 3.53
CA ALA A 90 -0.30 -14.54 4.79
C ALA A 90 -0.93 -13.29 5.42
N GLY A 91 -0.16 -12.20 5.55
CA GLY A 91 -0.67 -10.94 6.11
C GLY A 91 -1.83 -10.34 5.31
N VAL A 92 -1.79 -10.39 3.97
CA VAL A 92 -2.95 -9.97 3.15
C VAL A 92 -4.18 -10.83 3.42
N ARG A 93 -4.03 -12.15 3.56
CA ARG A 93 -5.16 -13.05 3.86
C ARG A 93 -5.74 -12.78 5.23
N GLU A 94 -4.91 -12.61 6.25
CA GLU A 94 -5.34 -12.27 7.61
C GLU A 94 -6.10 -10.95 7.63
N LEU A 95 -5.60 -9.94 6.91
CA LEU A 95 -6.25 -8.65 6.78
C LEU A 95 -7.62 -8.75 6.08
N LEU A 96 -7.69 -9.47 4.96
CA LEU A 96 -8.94 -9.69 4.22
C LEU A 96 -9.95 -10.50 5.04
N ALA A 97 -9.51 -11.54 5.74
CA ALA A 97 -10.34 -12.33 6.65
C ALA A 97 -10.97 -11.44 7.72
N GLY A 98 -10.15 -10.61 8.38
CA GLY A 98 -10.62 -9.65 9.39
C GLY A 98 -11.58 -8.59 8.84
N MET A 99 -11.37 -8.10 7.62
CA MET A 99 -12.26 -7.13 6.96
C MET A 99 -13.59 -7.73 6.53
N LEU A 100 -13.56 -8.95 6.00
CA LEU A 100 -14.72 -9.60 5.41
C LEU A 100 -15.52 -10.45 6.41
N GLY A 101 -14.99 -10.65 7.62
CA GLY A 101 -15.61 -11.48 8.65
C GLY A 101 -15.67 -12.97 8.27
N ARG A 102 -14.67 -13.45 7.52
CA ARG A 102 -14.58 -14.84 7.01
C ARG A 102 -13.26 -15.48 7.39
#